data_AF-A0A661SAF3-F1
#
_entry.id   AF-A0A661SAF3-F1
#
_cell.length_a   1.000
_cell.length_b   1.000
_cell.length_c   1.000
_cell.angle_alpha   90.00
_cell.angle_beta   90.00
_cell.angle_gamma   90.00
#
_symmetry.space_group_name_H-M   'P 1'
#
loop_
_entity.id
_entity.type
_entity.pdbx_description
1 polymer ?
#
loop_
_entity_poly.entity_id
_entity_poly.type
_entity_poly.pdbx_seq_one_letter_code
_entity_poly.pdbx_strand_id
1 'polypeptide(L)'
;MPDGVCNPVRNLCWRGLTGLTGQKNVKDAWLSLVKPDDMIGLVPTDHLNPTHGEVIDAVKSSLTNAGIPEKRIMIAQGGPGKPKKCTALIALPALKAHWLTGIGTVLKTYIMYSGRPSSYHEEKSAKLGEIWNLPHVKGKTKLVLVDSLYPLCDKGPQPDPRYKWAYNGLIAGTDSVAVETVCLRIINEKRQAMRGEPWPLSPPPLWVEAADKVYGLGQAGWKK
;
A
#
# COMPACT_ATOMS: atom_id res chain seq x y z
N MET A 1 -29.08 6.74 -1.92
CA MET A 1 -29.12 7.64 -0.74
C MET A 1 -28.55 8.98 -1.18
N PRO A 2 -29.06 10.11 -0.68
CA PRO A 2 -28.85 11.42 -1.29
C PRO A 2 -27.41 11.91 -1.15
N ASP A 3 -26.90 12.38 -2.29
CA ASP A 3 -25.55 12.85 -2.58
C ASP A 3 -25.28 14.27 -2.02
N GLY A 4 -25.26 14.43 -0.70
CA GLY A 4 -25.09 15.75 -0.05
C GLY A 4 -23.93 15.90 0.93
N VAL A 5 -23.38 14.82 1.47
CA VAL A 5 -22.19 14.87 2.34
C VAL A 5 -21.02 14.32 1.55
N CYS A 6 -20.09 15.20 1.20
CA CYS A 6 -18.86 14.83 0.55
C CYS A 6 -18.09 13.86 1.46
N ASN A 7 -18.06 12.56 1.11
CA ASN A 7 -17.29 11.58 1.87
C ASN A 7 -15.81 12.04 1.90
N PRO A 8 -15.24 12.40 3.07
CA PRO A 8 -13.89 12.95 3.16
C PRO A 8 -12.82 12.01 2.58
N VAL A 9 -13.01 10.69 2.72
CA VAL A 9 -12.11 9.68 2.16
C VAL A 9 -12.14 9.69 0.65
N ARG A 10 -13.33 9.84 0.03
CA ARG A 10 -13.42 10.00 -1.43
C ARG A 10 -12.63 11.22 -1.87
N ASN A 11 -12.79 12.37 -1.23
CA ASN A 11 -12.03 13.57 -1.58
C ASN A 11 -10.51 13.38 -1.46
N LEU A 12 -10.04 12.71 -0.40
CA LEU A 12 -8.62 12.40 -0.23
C LEU A 12 -8.11 11.52 -1.36
N CYS A 13 -8.82 10.45 -1.72
CA CYS A 13 -8.47 9.58 -2.84
C CYS A 13 -8.36 10.39 -4.15
N TRP A 14 -9.30 11.28 -4.42
CA TRP A 14 -9.41 11.98 -5.70
C TRP A 14 -8.32 13.03 -5.84
N ARG A 15 -8.08 13.83 -4.78
CA ARG A 15 -6.99 14.81 -4.74
C ARG A 15 -5.62 14.14 -4.81
N GLY A 16 -5.44 13.02 -4.12
CA GLY A 16 -4.21 12.23 -4.18
C GLY A 16 -3.95 11.72 -5.60
N LEU A 17 -4.98 11.20 -6.28
CA LEU A 17 -4.87 10.64 -7.62
C LEU A 17 -4.57 11.71 -8.68
N THR A 18 -5.31 12.82 -8.71
CA THR A 18 -5.07 13.91 -9.68
C THR A 18 -3.76 14.62 -9.41
N GLY A 19 -3.40 14.83 -8.14
CA GLY A 19 -2.11 15.40 -7.75
C GLY A 19 -0.92 14.52 -8.17
N LEU A 20 -1.04 13.20 -8.00
CA LEU A 20 0.00 12.24 -8.39
C LEU A 20 0.19 12.16 -9.92
N THR A 21 -0.90 12.18 -10.67
CA THR A 21 -0.87 11.97 -12.13
C THR A 21 -0.72 13.27 -12.93
N GLY A 22 -0.93 14.42 -12.30
CA GLY A 22 -0.98 15.73 -12.97
C GLY A 22 -2.24 15.94 -13.84
N GLN A 23 -3.19 15.00 -13.82
CA GLN A 23 -4.40 15.07 -14.63
C GLN A 23 -5.45 15.99 -14.01
N LYS A 24 -6.23 16.65 -14.86
CA LYS A 24 -7.23 17.65 -14.42
C LYS A 24 -8.47 17.03 -13.76
N ASN A 25 -8.78 15.77 -14.08
CA ASN A 25 -9.93 15.06 -13.53
C ASN A 25 -9.58 13.60 -13.21
N VAL A 26 -10.42 13.00 -12.37
CA VAL A 26 -10.22 11.65 -11.83
C VAL A 26 -10.30 10.56 -12.90
N LYS A 27 -11.15 10.75 -13.91
CA LYS A 27 -11.29 9.78 -15.00
C LYS A 27 -9.99 9.68 -15.79
N ASP A 28 -9.45 10.81 -16.24
CA ASP A 28 -8.19 10.84 -17.00
C ASP A 28 -7.01 10.38 -16.13
N ALA A 29 -7.04 10.69 -14.84
CA ALA A 29 -6.05 10.18 -13.89
C ALA A 29 -6.04 8.64 -13.85
N TRP A 30 -7.21 7.99 -13.71
CA TRP A 30 -7.30 6.53 -13.77
C TRP A 30 -6.86 5.97 -15.12
N LEU A 31 -7.34 6.55 -16.22
CA LEU A 31 -7.02 6.08 -17.57
C LEU A 31 -5.54 6.29 -17.96
N SER A 32 -4.80 7.11 -17.22
CA SER A 32 -3.34 7.20 -17.34
C SER A 32 -2.59 6.05 -16.65
N LEU A 33 -3.21 5.38 -15.68
CA LEU A 33 -2.62 4.29 -14.90
C LEU A 33 -3.07 2.89 -15.34
N VAL A 34 -4.32 2.76 -15.79
CA VAL A 34 -4.98 1.50 -16.17
C VAL A 34 -5.79 1.67 -17.44
N LYS A 35 -6.07 0.57 -18.13
CA LYS A 35 -6.88 0.55 -19.35
C LYS A 35 -8.27 -0.04 -19.09
N PRO A 36 -9.31 0.33 -19.88
CA PRO A 36 -10.65 -0.26 -19.77
C PRO A 36 -10.70 -1.79 -19.95
N ASP A 37 -9.68 -2.37 -20.57
CA ASP A 37 -9.52 -3.81 -20.78
C ASP A 37 -8.68 -4.55 -19.75
N ASP A 38 -8.07 -3.83 -18.81
CA ASP A 38 -7.35 -4.46 -17.72
C ASP A 38 -8.27 -5.28 -16.81
N MET A 39 -7.79 -6.45 -16.38
CA MET A 39 -8.31 -7.13 -15.19
C MET A 39 -7.60 -6.54 -13.97
N ILE A 40 -8.30 -5.67 -13.25
CA ILE A 40 -7.76 -4.89 -12.12
C ILE A 40 -7.94 -5.66 -10.81
N GLY A 41 -6.82 -5.95 -10.15
CA GLY A 41 -6.79 -6.52 -8.81
C GLY A 41 -6.60 -5.46 -7.73
N LEU A 42 -7.59 -5.29 -6.84
CA LEU A 42 -7.44 -4.49 -5.61
C LEU A 42 -6.81 -5.36 -4.51
N VAL A 43 -5.76 -4.87 -3.86
CA VAL A 43 -4.99 -5.66 -2.90
C VAL A 43 -4.96 -4.97 -1.52
N PRO A 44 -6.05 -5.05 -0.74
CA PRO A 44 -6.10 -4.49 0.61
C PRO A 44 -5.33 -5.34 1.63
N THR A 45 -4.98 -4.76 2.77
CA THR A 45 -4.66 -5.54 3.97
C THR A 45 -5.94 -6.19 4.48
N ASP A 46 -5.95 -7.51 4.58
CA ASP A 46 -7.11 -8.33 4.95
C ASP A 46 -7.19 -8.66 6.45
N HIS A 47 -6.05 -8.74 7.15
CA HIS A 47 -5.99 -9.17 8.55
C HIS A 47 -5.09 -8.28 9.42
N LEU A 48 -5.36 -8.31 10.75
CA LEU A 48 -4.54 -7.70 11.81
C LEU A 48 -4.19 -6.23 11.50
N ASN A 49 -5.22 -5.36 11.59
CA ASN A 49 -5.28 -3.98 11.10
C ASN A 49 -5.55 -3.88 9.58
N PRO A 50 -6.78 -4.26 9.15
CA PRO A 50 -7.17 -4.24 7.74
C PRO A 50 -7.33 -2.81 7.20
N THR A 51 -7.27 -2.69 5.88
CA THR A 51 -7.63 -1.47 5.16
C THR A 51 -9.10 -1.17 5.40
N HIS A 52 -9.46 0.09 5.68
CA HIS A 52 -10.83 0.49 5.91
C HIS A 52 -11.68 0.25 4.65
N GLY A 53 -12.87 -0.34 4.83
CA GLY A 53 -13.78 -0.67 3.72
C GLY A 53 -14.12 0.54 2.87
N GLU A 54 -14.30 1.71 3.49
CA GLU A 54 -14.56 2.98 2.81
C GLU A 54 -13.47 3.40 1.82
N VAL A 55 -12.20 3.05 2.07
CA VAL A 55 -11.10 3.30 1.12
C VAL A 55 -11.21 2.36 -0.08
N ILE A 56 -11.49 1.08 0.18
CA ILE A 56 -11.65 0.05 -0.86
C ILE A 56 -12.84 0.40 -1.76
N ASP A 57 -13.98 0.74 -1.15
CA ASP A 57 -15.20 1.13 -1.85
C ASP A 57 -15.00 2.42 -2.65
N ALA A 58 -14.33 3.42 -2.07
CA ALA A 58 -14.01 4.66 -2.78
C ALA A 58 -13.17 4.40 -4.03
N VAL A 59 -12.15 3.53 -3.95
CA VAL A 59 -11.32 3.16 -5.12
C VAL A 59 -12.14 2.39 -6.15
N LYS A 60 -12.90 1.36 -5.72
CA LYS A 60 -13.74 0.56 -6.62
C LYS A 60 -14.76 1.43 -7.36
N SER A 61 -15.51 2.26 -6.65
CA SER A 61 -16.48 3.19 -7.25
C SER A 61 -15.81 4.20 -8.18
N SER A 62 -14.63 4.69 -7.84
CA SER A 62 -13.90 5.66 -8.66
C SER A 62 -13.41 5.05 -9.99
N LEU A 63 -12.92 3.81 -9.97
CA LEU A 63 -12.59 3.04 -11.17
C LEU A 63 -13.82 2.79 -12.06
N THR A 64 -14.94 2.38 -11.47
CA THR A 64 -16.19 2.18 -12.23
C THR A 64 -16.66 3.48 -12.88
N ASN A 65 -16.62 4.60 -12.15
CA ASN A 65 -16.99 5.91 -12.68
C ASN A 65 -16.04 6.41 -13.77
N ALA A 66 -14.79 5.96 -13.79
CA ALA A 66 -13.84 6.24 -14.87
C ALA A 66 -14.13 5.42 -16.16
N GLY A 67 -15.06 4.47 -16.10
CA GLY A 67 -15.48 3.65 -17.24
C GLY A 67 -14.92 2.22 -17.22
N ILE A 68 -14.30 1.78 -16.12
CA ILE A 68 -13.86 0.39 -15.98
C ILE A 68 -15.07 -0.49 -15.64
N PRO A 69 -15.40 -1.54 -16.41
CA PRO A 69 -16.51 -2.43 -16.09
C PRO A 69 -16.30 -3.13 -14.74
N GLU A 70 -17.32 -3.20 -13.89
CA GLU A 70 -17.19 -3.81 -12.55
C GLU A 70 -16.72 -5.27 -12.60
N LYS A 71 -17.15 -6.03 -13.63
CA LYS A 71 -16.69 -7.42 -13.87
C LYS A 71 -15.17 -7.56 -14.09
N ARG A 72 -14.48 -6.44 -14.36
CA ARG A 72 -13.03 -6.38 -14.54
C ARG A 72 -12.29 -5.96 -13.26
N ILE A 73 -12.99 -5.67 -12.16
CA ILE A 73 -12.41 -5.29 -10.88
C ILE A 73 -12.63 -6.44 -9.89
N MET A 74 -11.57 -6.90 -9.23
CA MET A 74 -11.67 -7.97 -8.24
C MET A 74 -10.77 -7.73 -7.03
N ILE A 75 -11.14 -8.29 -5.87
CA ILE A 75 -10.21 -8.41 -4.75
C ILE A 75 -9.17 -9.48 -5.09
N ALA A 76 -7.91 -9.05 -5.16
CA ALA A 76 -6.77 -9.86 -5.51
C ALA A 76 -5.80 -10.08 -4.34
N GLN A 77 -6.17 -9.73 -3.11
CA GLN A 77 -5.44 -10.20 -1.92
C GLN A 77 -5.56 -11.73 -1.79
N GLY A 78 -4.50 -12.37 -1.29
CA GLY A 78 -4.40 -13.82 -1.12
C GLY A 78 -3.24 -14.44 -1.90
N GLY A 79 -3.37 -15.72 -2.27
CA GLY A 79 -2.28 -16.50 -2.87
C GLY A 79 -1.95 -16.20 -4.34
N PRO A 80 -0.91 -16.85 -4.91
CA PRO A 80 -0.38 -16.59 -6.26
C PRO A 80 -1.40 -16.75 -7.40
N GLY A 81 -2.50 -17.49 -7.20
CA GLY A 81 -3.56 -17.65 -8.20
C GLY A 81 -4.33 -16.36 -8.49
N LYS A 82 -4.36 -15.41 -7.56
CA LYS A 82 -5.05 -14.12 -7.71
C LYS A 82 -4.35 -13.18 -8.71
N PRO A 83 -3.08 -12.79 -8.51
CA PRO A 83 -2.39 -11.86 -9.42
C PRO A 83 -2.16 -12.45 -10.82
N LYS A 84 -2.19 -13.78 -10.98
CA LYS A 84 -2.17 -14.45 -12.30
C LYS A 84 -3.38 -14.10 -13.18
N LYS A 85 -4.52 -13.76 -12.58
CA LYS A 85 -5.74 -13.34 -13.30
C LYS A 85 -5.77 -11.84 -13.62
N CYS A 86 -4.84 -11.06 -13.08
CA CYS A 86 -4.82 -9.61 -13.20
C CYS A 86 -3.77 -9.16 -14.23
N THR A 87 -4.08 -8.08 -14.95
CA THR A 87 -3.13 -7.35 -15.81
C THR A 87 -2.65 -6.07 -15.14
N ALA A 88 -3.44 -5.52 -14.22
CA ALA A 88 -3.08 -4.38 -13.38
C ALA A 88 -3.40 -4.67 -11.90
N LEU A 89 -2.57 -4.16 -10.99
CA LEU A 89 -2.76 -4.26 -9.54
C LEU A 89 -2.79 -2.85 -8.93
N ILE A 90 -3.71 -2.65 -7.99
CA ILE A 90 -3.80 -1.46 -7.14
C ILE A 90 -3.55 -1.93 -5.70
N ALA A 91 -2.39 -1.59 -5.14
CA ALA A 91 -2.05 -1.95 -3.77
C ALA A 91 -2.75 -0.99 -2.80
N LEU A 92 -3.48 -1.54 -1.83
CA LEU A 92 -4.24 -0.77 -0.83
C LEU A 92 -3.80 -1.12 0.61
N PRO A 93 -2.51 -1.09 0.97
CA PRO A 93 -2.06 -1.44 2.32
C PRO A 93 -2.61 -0.50 3.39
N ALA A 94 -2.80 -1.03 4.60
CA ALA A 94 -2.81 -0.21 5.81
C ALA A 94 -1.38 0.15 6.25
N LEU A 95 -1.19 1.36 6.81
CA LEU A 95 0.09 1.78 7.39
C LEU A 95 0.26 1.20 8.81
N LYS A 96 1.21 0.29 8.99
CA LYS A 96 1.49 -0.34 10.29
C LYS A 96 2.94 -0.78 10.48
N ALA A 97 3.44 -0.66 11.71
CA ALA A 97 4.60 -1.38 12.20
C ALA A 97 4.29 -2.89 12.30
N HIS A 98 5.33 -3.72 12.29
CA HIS A 98 5.19 -5.17 12.32
C HIS A 98 6.38 -5.83 13.03
N TRP A 99 6.13 -6.57 14.10
CA TRP A 99 7.15 -7.21 14.96
C TRP A 99 8.11 -8.18 14.25
N LEU A 100 7.73 -8.77 13.12
CA LEU A 100 8.64 -9.66 12.35
C LEU A 100 9.47 -8.95 11.28
N THR A 101 9.07 -7.75 10.85
CA THR A 101 9.61 -7.11 9.65
C THR A 101 9.96 -5.63 9.87
N GLY A 102 9.80 -5.12 11.09
CA GLY A 102 9.88 -3.69 11.41
C GLY A 102 8.63 -2.94 10.97
N ILE A 103 8.34 -2.91 9.66
CA ILE A 103 7.15 -2.32 9.07
C ILE A 103 6.39 -3.35 8.22
N GLY A 104 5.07 -3.21 8.10
CA GLY A 104 4.23 -4.15 7.37
C GLY A 104 3.19 -3.44 6.53
N THR A 105 3.64 -2.68 5.52
CA THR A 105 2.76 -1.87 4.66
C THR A 105 2.92 -2.25 3.18
N VAL A 106 3.59 -1.47 2.33
CA VAL A 106 3.56 -1.59 0.87
C VAL A 106 4.17 -2.89 0.38
N LEU A 107 5.48 -3.11 0.54
CA LEU A 107 6.14 -4.27 -0.08
C LEU A 107 5.65 -5.58 0.52
N LYS A 108 5.34 -5.58 1.82
CA LYS A 108 4.79 -6.75 2.53
C LYS A 108 3.36 -7.09 2.08
N THR A 109 2.62 -6.19 1.44
CA THR A 109 1.24 -6.44 1.00
C THR A 109 1.13 -7.64 0.08
N TYR A 110 2.18 -7.91 -0.70
CA TYR A 110 2.22 -9.02 -1.65
C TYR A 110 2.81 -10.31 -1.07
N ILE A 111 3.11 -10.37 0.23
CA ILE A 111 3.80 -11.53 0.83
C ILE A 111 3.13 -12.87 0.51
N MET A 112 1.80 -12.87 0.40
CA MET A 112 1.00 -14.05 0.07
C MET A 112 1.15 -14.53 -1.39
N TYR A 113 1.59 -13.66 -2.31
CA TYR A 113 1.84 -14.02 -3.72
C TYR A 113 3.04 -14.94 -3.92
N SER A 114 3.88 -15.09 -2.90
CA SER A 114 4.93 -16.11 -2.88
C SER A 114 4.39 -17.53 -2.75
N GLY A 115 3.17 -17.71 -2.19
CA GLY A 115 2.65 -19.00 -1.77
C GLY A 115 3.35 -19.60 -0.54
N ARG A 116 4.43 -18.98 -0.04
CA ARG A 116 5.23 -19.42 1.12
C ARG A 116 5.60 -18.19 1.97
N PRO A 117 4.63 -17.45 2.52
CA PRO A 117 4.89 -16.16 3.17
C PRO A 117 5.87 -16.25 4.35
N SER A 118 5.92 -17.38 5.06
CA SER A 118 6.81 -17.57 6.21
C SER A 118 8.30 -17.49 5.85
N SER A 119 8.72 -17.90 4.65
CA SER A 119 10.14 -17.85 4.24
C SER A 119 10.66 -16.43 4.11
N TYR A 120 9.77 -15.44 4.00
CA TYR A 120 10.11 -14.03 3.91
C TYR A 120 10.23 -13.34 5.27
N HIS A 121 10.06 -14.07 6.37
CA HIS A 121 10.39 -13.59 7.72
C HIS A 121 11.79 -14.03 8.18
N GLU A 122 12.46 -14.89 7.42
CA GLU A 122 13.84 -15.30 7.66
C GLU A 122 14.83 -14.17 7.31
N GLU A 123 16.07 -14.25 7.80
CA GLU A 123 17.15 -13.30 7.45
C GLU A 123 16.74 -11.81 7.57
N LYS A 124 15.95 -11.46 8.60
CA LYS A 124 15.41 -10.10 8.80
C LYS A 124 14.60 -9.58 7.59
N SER A 125 13.93 -10.49 6.88
CA SER A 125 13.12 -10.22 5.69
C SER A 125 13.88 -9.62 4.51
N ALA A 126 15.20 -9.82 4.41
CA ALA A 126 16.04 -9.28 3.34
C ALA A 126 15.52 -9.61 1.92
N LYS A 127 14.79 -10.73 1.76
CA LYS A 127 14.23 -11.19 0.49
C LYS A 127 12.85 -10.63 0.13
N LEU A 128 12.23 -9.80 0.97
CA LEU A 128 10.85 -9.35 0.77
C LEU A 128 10.60 -8.68 -0.60
N GLY A 129 11.60 -7.99 -1.15
CA GLY A 129 11.53 -7.40 -2.49
C GLY A 129 11.39 -8.41 -3.63
N GLU A 130 11.92 -9.64 -3.50
CA GLU A 130 11.89 -10.68 -4.55
C GLU A 130 10.47 -10.94 -5.09
N ILE A 131 9.47 -10.85 -4.20
CA ILE A 131 8.06 -11.10 -4.49
C ILE A 131 7.55 -10.18 -5.62
N TRP A 132 8.02 -8.94 -5.66
CA TRP A 132 7.62 -7.95 -6.67
C TRP A 132 8.22 -8.24 -8.05
N ASN A 133 9.26 -9.07 -8.10
CA ASN A 133 9.88 -9.55 -9.34
C ASN A 133 9.34 -10.90 -9.82
N LEU A 134 8.42 -11.55 -9.09
CA LEU A 134 7.79 -12.78 -9.54
C LEU A 134 7.08 -12.58 -10.89
N PRO A 135 7.11 -13.55 -11.83
CA PRO A 135 6.53 -13.38 -13.18
C PRO A 135 5.06 -12.97 -13.18
N HIS A 136 4.27 -13.42 -12.20
CA HIS A 136 2.86 -13.06 -12.08
C HIS A 136 2.58 -11.72 -11.39
N VAL A 137 3.61 -11.01 -10.90
CA VAL A 137 3.50 -9.72 -10.18
C VAL A 137 4.23 -8.59 -10.91
N LYS A 138 5.43 -8.87 -11.44
CA LYS A 138 6.34 -7.87 -11.99
C LYS A 138 5.66 -6.94 -13.00
N GLY A 139 5.78 -5.63 -12.76
CA GLY A 139 5.24 -4.57 -13.64
C GLY A 139 3.72 -4.39 -13.61
N LYS A 140 2.98 -5.16 -12.79
CA LYS A 140 1.51 -5.06 -12.73
C LYS A 140 1.00 -3.97 -11.79
N THR A 141 1.75 -3.61 -10.75
CA THR A 141 1.31 -2.56 -9.81
C THR A 141 1.33 -1.20 -10.48
N LYS A 142 0.15 -0.57 -10.58
CA LYS A 142 -0.03 0.73 -11.24
C LYS A 142 -0.18 1.88 -10.25
N LEU A 143 -0.63 1.57 -9.04
CA LEU A 143 -0.81 2.51 -7.96
C LEU A 143 -0.64 1.80 -6.62
N VAL A 144 0.06 2.47 -5.71
CA VAL A 144 0.02 2.19 -4.29
C VAL A 144 -0.77 3.33 -3.63
N LEU A 145 -1.81 2.99 -2.88
CA LEU A 145 -2.60 3.92 -2.08
C LEU A 145 -2.70 3.37 -0.65
N VAL A 146 -1.84 3.89 0.22
CA VAL A 146 -1.75 3.46 1.62
C VAL A 146 -2.84 4.13 2.44
N ASP A 147 -3.66 3.31 3.07
CA ASP A 147 -4.59 3.72 4.12
C ASP A 147 -3.82 4.09 5.38
N SER A 148 -3.80 5.40 5.65
CA SER A 148 -3.20 6.00 6.83
C SER A 148 -4.24 6.80 7.60
N LEU A 149 -5.51 6.38 7.62
CA LEU A 149 -6.52 7.07 8.43
C LEU A 149 -6.19 6.91 9.93
N TYR A 150 -5.96 5.66 10.33
CA TYR A 150 -5.58 5.27 11.70
C TYR A 150 -4.40 4.28 11.71
N PRO A 151 -3.18 4.76 11.36
CA PRO A 151 -1.98 3.93 11.35
C PRO A 151 -1.61 3.38 12.73
N LEU A 152 -0.79 2.32 12.74
CA LEU A 152 -0.28 1.65 13.94
C LEU A 152 1.25 1.78 13.99
N CYS A 153 1.82 2.58 14.91
CA CYS A 153 3.25 2.89 14.92
C CYS A 153 4.15 1.90 15.68
N ASP A 154 3.58 1.00 16.49
CA ASP A 154 4.34 -0.03 17.22
C ASP A 154 3.52 -1.29 17.51
N LYS A 155 4.21 -2.36 17.91
CA LYS A 155 3.67 -3.65 18.40
C LYS A 155 2.74 -4.42 17.45
N GLY A 156 2.55 -3.91 16.23
CA GLY A 156 1.76 -4.58 15.22
C GLY A 156 2.29 -5.97 14.83
N PRO A 157 1.48 -6.76 14.12
CA PRO A 157 0.34 -6.28 13.34
C PRO A 157 -0.98 -6.15 14.09
N GLN A 158 -1.16 -6.81 15.24
CA GLN A 158 -2.37 -6.69 16.05
C GLN A 158 -2.58 -5.22 16.44
N PRO A 159 -3.78 -4.66 16.26
CA PRO A 159 -4.04 -3.28 16.65
C PRO A 159 -3.96 -3.14 18.17
N ASP A 160 -3.19 -2.17 18.62
CA ASP A 160 -3.15 -1.72 20.01
C ASP A 160 -3.45 -0.21 20.01
N PRO A 161 -4.58 0.24 20.59
CA PRO A 161 -4.99 1.64 20.57
C PRO A 161 -3.93 2.61 21.08
N ARG A 162 -3.03 2.18 21.98
CA ARG A 162 -1.95 3.01 22.52
C ARG A 162 -0.96 3.46 21.46
N TYR A 163 -0.84 2.70 20.38
CA TYR A 163 0.09 2.96 19.28
C TYR A 163 -0.65 3.38 17.99
N LYS A 164 -1.95 3.63 18.07
CA LYS A 164 -2.73 4.20 16.96
C LYS A 164 -2.91 5.69 17.13
N TRP A 165 -3.04 6.41 16.03
CA TRP A 165 -3.39 7.83 16.05
C TRP A 165 -4.17 8.21 14.80
N ALA A 166 -4.93 9.30 14.88
CA ALA A 166 -5.65 9.86 13.75
C ALA A 166 -4.67 10.64 12.85
N TYR A 167 -4.11 9.97 11.83
CA TYR A 167 -3.33 10.66 10.81
C TYR A 167 -4.23 11.25 9.72
N ASN A 168 -5.43 10.69 9.53
CA ASN A 168 -6.50 11.23 8.66
C ASN A 168 -6.04 11.49 7.21
N GLY A 169 -5.15 10.64 6.70
CA GLY A 169 -4.53 10.82 5.39
C GLY A 169 -4.41 9.53 4.61
N LEU A 170 -4.06 9.69 3.34
CA LEU A 170 -3.67 8.62 2.43
C LEU A 170 -2.30 8.95 1.85
N ILE A 171 -1.49 7.93 1.59
CA ILE A 171 -0.19 8.11 0.94
C ILE A 171 -0.26 7.41 -0.41
N ALA A 172 -0.03 8.16 -1.50
CA ALA A 172 -0.19 7.64 -2.85
C ALA A 172 1.11 7.75 -3.64
N GLY A 173 1.38 6.77 -4.51
CA GLY A 173 2.50 6.83 -5.44
C GLY A 173 2.52 5.68 -6.43
N THR A 174 3.32 5.83 -7.48
CA THR A 174 3.56 4.80 -8.50
C THR A 174 4.89 4.05 -8.28
N ASP A 175 5.83 4.65 -7.54
CA ASP A 175 7.04 3.97 -7.04
C ASP A 175 6.75 3.35 -5.66
N SER A 176 6.66 2.02 -5.63
CA SER A 176 6.35 1.27 -4.41
C SER A 176 7.39 1.42 -3.30
N VAL A 177 8.67 1.56 -3.64
CA VAL A 177 9.77 1.68 -2.66
C VAL A 177 9.80 3.09 -2.08
N ALA A 178 9.56 4.11 -2.92
CA ALA A 178 9.46 5.49 -2.45
C ALA A 178 8.30 5.66 -1.47
N VAL A 179 7.13 5.07 -1.77
CA VAL A 179 5.96 5.11 -0.87
C VAL A 179 6.24 4.37 0.43
N GLU A 180 6.84 3.18 0.39
CA GLU A 180 7.27 2.44 1.59
C GLU A 180 8.22 3.27 2.46
N THR A 181 9.15 3.98 1.84
CA THR A 181 10.12 4.83 2.53
C THR A 181 9.44 6.02 3.22
N VAL A 182 8.47 6.67 2.56
CA VAL A 182 7.62 7.71 3.19
C VAL A 182 6.88 7.15 4.40
N CYS A 183 6.29 5.97 4.26
CA CYS A 183 5.56 5.29 5.33
C CYS A 183 6.47 4.99 6.53
N LEU A 184 7.67 4.48 6.28
CA LEU A 184 8.67 4.22 7.30
C LEU A 184 9.06 5.49 8.06
N ARG A 185 9.24 6.61 7.34
CA ARG A 185 9.52 7.90 7.97
C ARG A 185 8.38 8.35 8.86
N ILE A 186 7.13 8.32 8.37
CA ILE A 186 5.95 8.71 9.17
C ILE A 186 5.87 7.89 10.47
N ILE A 187 6.10 6.58 10.39
CA ILE A 187 6.10 5.70 11.56
C ILE A 187 7.23 6.10 12.54
N ASN A 188 8.45 6.28 12.05
CA ASN A 188 9.58 6.65 12.90
C ASN A 188 9.40 8.03 13.57
N GLU A 189 8.92 9.03 12.83
CA GLU A 189 8.62 10.35 13.39
C GLU A 189 7.54 10.27 14.48
N LYS A 190 6.48 9.48 14.26
CA LYS A 190 5.46 9.27 15.28
C LYS A 190 6.02 8.58 16.52
N ARG A 191 6.86 7.57 16.35
CA ARG A 191 7.52 6.85 17.46
C ARG A 191 8.42 7.81 18.25
N GLN A 192 9.23 8.60 17.56
CA GLN A 192 10.09 9.60 18.20
C GLN A 192 9.28 10.62 18.99
N ALA A 193 8.21 11.17 18.41
CA ALA A 193 7.33 12.12 19.07
C ALA A 193 6.61 11.53 20.31
N MET A 194 6.30 10.23 20.31
CA MET A 194 5.64 9.57 21.44
C MET A 194 6.58 9.30 22.62
N ARG A 195 7.86 9.01 22.35
CA ARG A 195 8.77 8.50 23.39
C ARG A 195 9.85 9.50 23.81
N GLY A 196 10.24 10.42 22.93
CA GLY A 196 11.27 11.44 23.22
C GLY A 196 12.71 10.92 23.29
N GLU A 197 12.92 9.60 23.12
CA GLU A 197 14.23 8.93 23.11
C GLU A 197 14.34 7.95 21.92
N PRO A 198 15.55 7.49 21.56
CA PRO A 198 15.72 6.54 20.47
C PRO A 198 14.86 5.28 20.64
N TRP A 199 13.95 5.06 19.68
CA TRP A 199 13.00 3.94 19.70
C TRP A 199 12.94 3.23 18.34
N PRO A 200 14.04 2.57 17.92
CA PRO A 200 14.11 1.95 16.61
C PRO A 200 13.07 0.84 16.47
N LEU A 201 12.62 0.61 15.23
CA LEU A 201 11.88 -0.59 14.89
C LEU A 201 12.76 -1.81 15.07
N SER A 202 12.21 -2.88 15.63
CA SER A 202 12.88 -4.16 15.81
C SER A 202 12.02 -5.29 15.23
N PRO A 203 12.50 -6.05 14.22
CA PRO A 203 13.79 -5.85 13.56
C PRO A 203 13.83 -4.54 12.76
N PRO A 204 15.03 -3.98 12.48
CA PRO A 204 15.15 -2.85 11.57
C PRO A 204 14.69 -3.28 10.16
N PRO A 205 13.89 -2.48 9.44
CA PRO A 205 13.33 -2.82 8.13
C PRO A 205 14.36 -2.63 7.01
N LEU A 206 15.52 -3.29 7.11
CA LEU A 206 16.62 -3.18 6.14
C LEU A 206 16.23 -3.62 4.73
N TRP A 207 15.16 -4.43 4.61
CA TRP A 207 14.61 -4.85 3.33
C TRP A 207 14.02 -3.71 2.49
N VAL A 208 13.73 -2.54 3.08
CA VAL A 208 13.31 -1.36 2.32
C VAL A 208 14.46 -0.87 1.44
N GLU A 209 15.67 -0.78 1.99
CA GLU A 209 16.86 -0.41 1.22
C GLU A 209 17.25 -1.52 0.24
N ALA A 210 17.13 -2.79 0.64
CA ALA A 210 17.38 -3.92 -0.26
C ALA A 210 16.42 -3.94 -1.48
N ALA A 211 15.17 -3.50 -1.31
CA ALA A 211 14.21 -3.39 -2.41
C ALA A 211 14.69 -2.47 -3.54
N ASP A 212 15.36 -1.37 -3.19
CA ASP A 212 16.05 -0.48 -4.13
C ASP A 212 17.35 -1.15 -4.63
N LYS A 213 18.30 -1.41 -3.73
CA LYS A 213 19.69 -1.72 -4.09
C LYS A 213 19.93 -3.12 -4.66
N VAL A 214 19.13 -4.10 -4.24
CA VAL A 214 19.27 -5.51 -4.65
C VAL A 214 18.26 -5.87 -5.72
N TYR A 215 17.01 -5.40 -5.58
CA TYR A 215 15.90 -5.83 -6.45
C TYR A 215 15.51 -4.80 -7.52
N GLY A 216 16.03 -3.57 -7.46
CA GLY A 216 15.78 -2.53 -8.46
C GLY A 216 14.31 -2.14 -8.59
N LEU A 217 13.56 -2.15 -7.48
CA LEU A 217 12.09 -1.99 -7.50
C LEU A 217 11.62 -0.54 -7.44
N GLY A 218 12.54 0.40 -7.19
CA GLY A 218 12.23 1.82 -6.99
C GLY A 218 13.31 2.50 -6.15
N GLN A 219 13.00 3.67 -5.61
CA GLN A 219 13.96 4.51 -4.89
C GLN A 219 13.70 4.52 -3.38
N ALA A 220 14.68 4.08 -2.58
CA ALA A 220 14.65 4.18 -1.11
C ALA A 220 15.36 5.44 -0.59
N GLY A 221 16.20 6.07 -1.41
CA GLY A 221 16.99 7.23 -1.01
C GLY A 221 16.26 8.56 -1.16
N TRP A 222 16.52 9.48 -0.24
CA TRP A 222 16.13 10.89 -0.33
C TRP A 222 17.32 11.73 -0.78
N LYS A 223 17.13 12.62 -1.75
CA LYS A 223 18.05 13.77 -1.87
C LYS A 223 17.71 14.71 -0.71
N LYS A 224 18.70 14.98 0.14
CA LYS A 224 18.61 16.02 1.17
C LYS A 224 18.62 17.40 0.53
#